data_AF-A0A914C4L9-F1
#
_entry.id   AF-A0A914C4L9-F1
#
_cell.length_a   1.000
_cell.length_b   1.000
_cell.length_c   1.000
_cell.angle_alpha   90.00
_cell.angle_beta   90.00
_cell.angle_gamma   90.00
#
_symmetry.space_group_name_H-M   'P 1'
#
loop_
_entity.id
_entity.type
_entity.pdbx_description
1 polymer ?
#
loop_
_entity_poly.entity_id
_entity_poly.type
_entity_poly.pdbx_seq_one_letter_code
_entity_poly.pdbx_strand_id
1 'polypeptide(L)'
;MGASMAAMSAAYISQMGYVSPNDIKMINFGELRIGHKDFADRYPTLVPYAYRIVHRNDIAPHAIPLTAGYSHHKNEIWYNNSMNENDPYIECDEEESPNCSDSVPQSEWTWNDHKYFVGAGLNDTCYCMKGSR
;
A
#
# COMPACT_ATOMS: atom_id res chain seq x y z
N MET A 1 8.77 -5.54 -1.16
CA MET A 1 9.07 -5.53 -2.62
C MET A 1 7.94 -6.14 -3.47
N GLY A 2 7.38 -7.31 -3.11
CA GLY A 2 6.31 -7.94 -3.91
C GLY A 2 5.09 -7.03 -4.19
N ALA A 3 4.67 -6.25 -3.20
CA ALA A 3 3.61 -5.26 -3.32
C ALA A 3 3.81 -4.29 -4.50
N SER A 4 4.97 -3.65 -4.58
CA SER A 4 5.29 -2.68 -5.65
C SER A 4 5.31 -3.31 -7.05
N MET A 5 5.78 -4.56 -7.15
CA MET A 5 5.75 -5.30 -8.42
C MET A 5 4.31 -5.65 -8.82
N ALA A 6 3.45 -6.00 -7.87
CA ALA A 6 2.04 -6.24 -8.11
C ALA A 6 1.34 -4.96 -8.60
N ALA A 7 1.63 -3.81 -7.98
CA ALA A 7 1.08 -2.53 -8.41
C ALA A 7 1.50 -2.12 -9.83
N MET A 8 2.78 -2.25 -10.17
CA MET A 8 3.23 -2.01 -11.54
C MET A 8 2.62 -3.01 -12.53
N SER A 9 2.52 -4.28 -12.15
CA SER A 9 1.95 -5.33 -13.00
C SER A 9 0.46 -5.10 -13.25
N ALA A 10 -0.31 -4.70 -12.23
CA ALA A 10 -1.73 -4.36 -12.33
C ALA A 10 -1.96 -3.17 -13.26
N ALA A 11 -1.14 -2.12 -13.13
CA ALA A 11 -1.18 -0.99 -14.05
C ALA A 11 -0.83 -1.40 -15.49
N TYR A 12 0.17 -2.28 -15.67
CA TYR A 12 0.59 -2.76 -16.98
C TYR A 12 -0.49 -3.57 -17.70
N ILE A 13 -1.09 -4.57 -17.04
CA ILE A 13 -2.12 -5.42 -17.66
C ILE A 13 -3.38 -4.62 -18.03
N SER A 14 -3.71 -3.60 -17.22
CA SER A 14 -4.81 -2.67 -17.48
C SER A 14 -4.52 -1.76 -18.68
N GLN A 15 -3.34 -1.15 -18.69
CA GLN A 15 -2.90 -0.24 -19.75
C GLN A 15 -2.79 -0.92 -21.12
N MET A 16 -2.39 -2.20 -21.15
CA MET A 16 -2.31 -3.01 -22.36
C MET A 16 -3.68 -3.52 -22.84
N GLY A 17 -4.74 -3.36 -22.03
CA GLY A 17 -6.09 -3.81 -22.37
C GLY A 17 -6.30 -5.32 -22.25
N TYR A 18 -5.44 -6.03 -21.50
CA TYR A 18 -5.63 -7.46 -21.25
C TYR A 18 -6.77 -7.72 -20.26
N VAL A 19 -6.99 -6.81 -19.32
CA VAL A 19 -8.05 -6.86 -18.31
C VAL A 19 -8.65 -5.46 -18.17
N SER A 20 -9.96 -5.36 -18.00
CA SER A 20 -10.62 -4.08 -17.74
C SER A 20 -10.17 -3.51 -16.38
N PRO A 21 -9.93 -2.19 -16.26
CA PRO A 21 -9.57 -1.56 -14.99
C PRO A 21 -10.49 -1.96 -13.81
N ASN A 22 -11.79 -2.07 -14.06
CA ASN A 22 -12.79 -2.39 -13.03
C ASN A 22 -12.78 -3.85 -12.57
N ASP A 23 -12.14 -4.74 -13.33
CA ASP A 23 -12.03 -6.17 -12.99
C ASP A 23 -10.79 -6.45 -12.12
N ILE A 24 -9.93 -5.45 -11.92
CA ILE A 24 -8.72 -5.56 -11.10
C ILE A 24 -9.02 -5.06 -9.70
N LYS A 25 -8.79 -5.92 -8.70
CA LYS A 25 -8.80 -5.55 -7.29
C LYS A 25 -7.40 -5.71 -6.72
N MET A 26 -6.77 -4.61 -6.34
CA MET A 26 -5.43 -4.60 -5.79
C MET A 26 -5.44 -4.22 -4.32
N ILE A 27 -4.81 -5.07 -3.51
CA ILE A 27 -4.56 -4.83 -2.08
C ILE A 27 -3.10 -5.18 -1.85
N ASN A 28 -2.32 -4.18 -1.46
CA ASN A 28 -0.89 -4.31 -1.23
C ASN A 28 -0.53 -3.99 0.22
N PHE A 29 0.50 -4.64 0.74
CA PHE A 29 0.98 -4.48 2.11
C PHE A 29 2.39 -3.90 2.09
N GLY A 30 2.61 -2.78 2.79
CA GLY A 30 3.93 -2.14 2.88
C GLY A 30 4.55 -1.81 1.52
N GLU A 31 3.74 -1.33 0.58
CA GLU A 31 4.17 -1.06 -0.79
C GLU A 31 5.18 0.11 -0.83
N LEU A 32 6.26 0.01 -1.60
CA LEU A 32 7.19 1.14 -1.81
C LEU A 32 6.56 2.15 -2.78
N ARG A 33 7.12 3.36 -2.89
CA ARG A 33 6.77 4.29 -3.98
C ARG A 33 7.26 3.70 -5.31
N ILE A 34 6.44 3.72 -6.36
CA ILE A 34 6.76 3.01 -7.63
C ILE A 34 6.90 3.92 -8.86
N GLY A 35 6.43 5.16 -8.80
CA GLY A 35 6.46 6.05 -9.95
C GLY A 35 6.50 7.53 -9.56
N HIS A 36 6.71 8.37 -10.58
CA HIS A 36 6.61 9.82 -10.46
C HIS A 36 5.17 10.25 -10.15
N LYS A 37 4.99 11.50 -9.73
CA LYS A 37 3.65 12.06 -9.46
C LYS A 37 2.66 11.84 -10.61
N ASP A 38 3.07 12.03 -11.86
CA ASP A 38 2.18 11.79 -13.02
C ASP A 38 1.68 10.34 -13.12
N PHE A 39 2.50 9.38 -12.69
CA PHE A 39 2.12 7.98 -12.63
C PHE A 39 1.14 7.73 -11.48
N ALA A 40 1.40 8.31 -10.30
CA ALA A 40 0.51 8.26 -9.15
C ALA A 40 -0.88 8.84 -9.47
N ASP A 41 -0.92 10.02 -10.11
CA ASP A 41 -2.15 10.71 -10.53
C ASP A 41 -2.93 9.89 -11.57
N ARG A 42 -2.23 9.17 -12.45
CA ARG A 42 -2.85 8.31 -13.48
C ARG A 42 -3.30 6.96 -12.92
N TYR A 43 -2.70 6.47 -11.85
CA TYR A 43 -2.94 5.12 -11.32
C TYR A 43 -4.43 4.78 -11.06
N PRO A 44 -5.25 5.67 -10.48
CA PRO A 44 -6.69 5.41 -10.23
C PRO A 44 -7.49 5.09 -11.49
N THR A 45 -7.01 5.52 -12.66
CA THR A 45 -7.69 5.23 -13.93
C THR A 45 -7.32 3.87 -14.51
N LEU A 46 -6.17 3.33 -14.11
CA LEU A 46 -5.68 2.01 -14.51
C LEU A 46 -6.20 0.94 -13.56
N VAL A 47 -6.21 1.22 -12.26
CA VAL A 47 -6.67 0.32 -11.21
C VAL A 47 -7.51 1.12 -10.21
N PRO A 48 -8.83 1.28 -10.45
CA PRO A 48 -9.70 2.07 -9.59
C PRO A 48 -9.84 1.49 -8.18
N TYR A 49 -9.83 0.16 -8.06
CA TYR A 49 -9.81 -0.54 -6.77
C TYR A 49 -8.38 -0.89 -6.40
N ALA A 50 -7.67 0.08 -5.84
CA ALA A 50 -6.29 -0.03 -5.39
C ALA A 50 -6.20 0.49 -3.95
N TYR A 51 -5.74 -0.36 -3.03
CA TYR A 51 -5.53 0.00 -1.63
C TYR A 51 -4.16 -0.45 -1.16
N ARG A 52 -3.49 0.44 -0.42
CA ARG A 52 -2.21 0.17 0.22
C ARG A 52 -2.38 0.14 1.72
N ILE A 53 -2.03 -0.99 2.32
CA ILE A 53 -2.11 -1.20 3.76
C ILE A 53 -0.73 -0.93 4.36
N VAL A 54 -0.68 -0.02 5.33
CA VAL A 54 0.54 0.36 6.06
C VAL A 54 0.37 0.06 7.54
N HIS A 55 1.34 -0.65 8.11
CA HIS A 55 1.36 -0.98 9.52
C HIS A 55 2.19 0.05 10.28
N ARG A 56 1.54 0.84 11.14
CA ARG A 56 2.16 1.68 12.16
C ARG A 56 3.33 2.51 11.64
N ASN A 57 4.56 2.20 12.04
CA ASN A 57 5.77 2.93 11.70
C ASN A 57 6.59 2.20 10.61
N ASP A 58 5.94 1.42 9.74
CA ASP A 58 6.58 0.71 8.64
C ASP A 58 7.38 1.68 7.76
N ILE A 59 8.69 1.46 7.67
CA ILE A 59 9.59 2.26 6.85
C ILE A 59 9.45 2.00 5.35
N ALA A 60 8.91 0.84 4.94
CA ALA A 60 8.91 0.44 3.54
C ALA A 60 8.19 1.44 2.62
N PRO A 61 6.98 1.94 2.94
CA PRO A 61 6.34 2.99 2.13
C PRO A 61 7.18 4.26 1.99
N HIS A 62 8.01 4.57 2.98
CA HIS A 62 8.78 5.82 3.01
C HIS A 62 10.25 5.66 2.57
N ALA A 63 10.69 4.43 2.25
CA ALA A 63 12.10 4.12 1.97
C ALA A 63 12.67 4.87 0.75
N ILE A 64 11.82 5.20 -0.23
CA ILE A 64 12.18 6.06 -1.37
C ILE A 64 11.64 7.45 -1.05
N PRO A 65 12.47 8.47 -0.78
CA PRO A 65 11.98 9.77 -0.32
C PRO A 65 11.21 10.53 -1.41
N LEU A 66 10.25 11.38 -1.01
CA LEU A 66 9.52 12.28 -1.90
C LEU A 66 10.44 13.22 -2.70
N THR A 67 11.59 13.59 -2.13
CA THR A 67 12.61 14.43 -2.79
C THR A 67 13.23 13.76 -4.02
N ALA A 68 13.11 12.43 -4.16
CA ALA A 68 13.50 11.70 -5.36
C ALA A 68 12.46 11.78 -6.49
N GLY A 69 11.33 12.48 -6.28
CA GLY A 69 10.26 12.67 -7.25
C GLY A 69 9.26 11.52 -7.32
N TYR A 70 9.35 10.54 -6.42
CA TYR A 70 8.40 9.42 -6.37
C TYR A 70 7.21 9.77 -5.48
N SER A 71 6.03 9.30 -5.86
CA SER A 71 4.78 9.49 -5.11
C SER A 71 3.98 8.19 -5.07
N HIS A 72 3.27 7.99 -3.97
CA HIS A 72 2.24 6.97 -3.85
C HIS A 72 1.00 7.35 -4.64
N HIS A 73 0.31 6.35 -5.15
CA HIS A 73 -1.06 6.52 -5.60
C HIS A 73 -2.00 6.67 -4.39
N LYS A 74 -3.19 7.23 -4.62
CA LYS A 74 -4.21 7.42 -3.57
C LYS A 74 -4.67 6.12 -2.91
N ASN A 75 -5.43 6.25 -1.83
CA ASN A 75 -6.04 5.18 -1.02
C ASN A 75 -5.02 4.41 -0.16
N GLU A 76 -4.74 4.98 1.00
CA GLU A 76 -3.99 4.34 2.07
C GLU A 76 -4.94 3.86 3.18
N ILE A 77 -4.73 2.64 3.65
CA ILE A 77 -5.31 2.11 4.88
C ILE A 77 -4.19 2.01 5.91
N TRP A 78 -4.21 2.89 6.90
CA TRP A 78 -3.19 2.96 7.92
C TRP A 78 -3.69 2.42 9.25
N TYR A 79 -2.97 1.44 9.80
CA TYR A 79 -3.23 0.94 11.15
C TYR A 79 -2.14 1.44 12.10
N ASN A 80 -2.45 2.48 12.86
CA ASN A 80 -1.58 2.97 13.92
C ASN A 80 -1.77 2.17 15.23
N ASN A 81 -1.75 0.84 15.14
CA ASN A 81 -1.96 -0.09 16.25
C ASN A 81 -1.29 -1.43 15.94
N SER A 82 -1.79 -2.53 16.51
CA SER A 82 -1.21 -3.87 16.35
C SER A 82 -1.81 -4.68 15.21
N MET A 83 -2.77 -4.14 14.44
CA MET A 83 -3.47 -4.84 13.36
C MET A 83 -4.11 -6.17 13.81
N ASN A 84 -4.67 -6.22 15.02
CA ASN A 84 -5.45 -7.37 15.46
C ASN A 84 -6.82 -7.42 14.75
N GLU A 85 -7.49 -8.56 14.85
CA GLU A 85 -8.87 -8.70 14.38
C GLU A 85 -9.76 -7.68 15.11
N ASN A 86 -10.43 -6.80 14.34
CA ASN A 86 -11.26 -5.66 14.79
C ASN A 86 -10.51 -4.40 15.25
N ASP A 87 -9.18 -4.35 15.14
CA ASP A 87 -8.48 -3.09 15.37
C ASP A 87 -8.93 -2.02 14.35
N PRO A 88 -9.14 -0.77 14.79
CA PRO A 88 -9.56 0.30 13.89
C PRO A 88 -8.45 0.68 12.92
N TYR A 89 -8.82 1.23 11.78
CA TYR A 89 -7.88 1.80 10.81
C TYR A 89 -8.33 3.20 10.39
N ILE A 90 -7.38 3.95 9.82
CA ILE A 90 -7.63 5.24 9.18
C ILE A 90 -7.54 5.01 7.67
N GLU A 91 -8.55 5.48 6.94
CA GLU A 91 -8.54 5.49 5.47
C GLU A 91 -8.26 6.90 4.97
N CYS A 92 -7.21 7.03 4.16
CA CYS A 92 -6.85 8.28 3.48
C CYS A 92 -7.03 8.11 1.97
N ASP A 93 -8.06 8.75 1.40
CA ASP A 93 -8.26 8.87 -0.07
C ASP A 93 -7.42 10.05 -0.63
N GLU A 94 -6.14 10.05 -0.29
CA GLU A 94 -5.13 11.01 -0.75
C GLU A 94 -3.84 10.24 -1.05
N GLU A 95 -2.91 10.85 -1.80
CA GLU A 95 -1.66 10.20 -2.23
C GLU A 95 -0.62 10.07 -1.11
N GLU A 96 -0.26 11.18 -0.48
CA GLU A 96 0.80 11.30 0.55
C GLU A 96 0.21 12.09 1.72
N SER A 97 -0.82 11.52 2.35
CA SER A 97 -1.64 12.24 3.33
C SER A 97 -0.89 12.45 4.64
N PRO A 98 -0.74 13.69 5.13
CA PRO A 98 -0.09 13.96 6.42
C PRO A 98 -0.92 13.48 7.62
N ASN A 99 -2.13 12.96 7.38
CA ASN A 99 -3.02 12.41 8.42
C ASN A 99 -2.90 10.87 8.55
N CYS A 100 -2.19 10.21 7.64
CA CYS A 100 -1.92 8.75 7.68
C CYS A 100 -0.45 8.47 8.01
N SER A 101 0.23 7.52 7.36
CA SER A 101 1.56 7.08 7.78
C SER A 101 2.64 8.15 7.61
N ASP A 102 2.43 9.15 6.75
CA ASP A 102 3.32 10.33 6.62
C ASP A 102 3.30 11.23 7.86
N SER A 103 2.35 11.05 8.79
CA SER A 103 2.36 11.72 10.10
C SER A 103 3.48 11.23 11.02
N VAL A 104 4.05 10.04 10.75
CA VAL A 104 5.04 9.39 11.60
C VAL A 104 6.41 10.02 11.40
N PRO A 105 7.08 10.50 12.47
CA PRO A 105 8.42 11.08 12.36
C PRO A 105 9.44 10.06 11.86
N GLN A 106 10.36 10.49 10.99
CA GLN A 106 11.41 9.64 10.43
C GLN A 106 12.27 8.92 11.50
N SER A 107 12.43 9.52 12.68
CA SER A 107 13.15 8.92 13.80
C SER A 107 12.47 7.67 14.39
N GLU A 108 11.19 7.47 14.11
CA GLU A 108 10.40 6.36 14.64
C GLU A 108 10.15 5.25 13.61
N TRP A 109 10.58 5.42 12.36
CA TRP A 109 10.40 4.41 11.31
C TRP A 109 11.16 3.12 11.62
N THR A 110 10.54 1.97 11.34
CA THR A 110 11.10 0.65 11.64
C THR A 110 10.71 -0.42 10.62
N TRP A 111 11.61 -1.36 10.39
CA TRP A 111 11.33 -2.58 9.61
C TRP A 111 10.55 -3.64 10.40
N ASN A 112 10.35 -3.45 11.71
CA ASN A 112 9.62 -4.42 12.52
C ASN A 112 8.13 -4.43 12.19
N ASP A 113 7.53 -3.26 11.98
CA ASP A 113 6.11 -3.14 11.63
C ASP A 113 5.85 -3.59 10.18
N HIS A 114 6.86 -3.54 9.30
CA HIS A 114 6.77 -4.14 7.96
C HIS A 114 6.53 -5.67 7.95
N LYS A 115 6.77 -6.37 9.06
CA LYS A 115 6.71 -7.84 9.10
C LYS A 115 5.35 -8.38 9.49
N TYR A 116 4.43 -7.56 9.99
CA TYR A 116 3.18 -8.03 10.58
C TYR A 116 1.99 -7.32 9.95
N PHE A 117 1.08 -8.10 9.37
CA PHE A 117 -0.17 -7.57 8.83
C PHE A 117 -1.32 -8.50 9.22
N VAL A 118 -2.39 -7.93 9.79
CA VAL A 118 -3.65 -8.63 10.11
C VAL A 118 -3.44 -9.90 10.95
N GLY A 119 -2.72 -9.78 12.07
CA GLY A 119 -2.44 -10.91 12.98
C GLY A 119 -1.60 -12.06 12.41
N ALA A 120 -1.14 -11.97 11.16
CA ALA A 120 -0.26 -12.94 10.51
C ALA A 120 1.12 -12.31 10.30
N GLY A 121 2.15 -12.92 10.87
CA GLY A 121 3.53 -12.58 10.52
C GLY A 121 3.81 -12.96 9.06
N LEU A 122 4.29 -12.03 8.25
CA LEU A 122 4.70 -12.29 6.86
C LEU A 122 5.91 -13.24 6.76
N ASN A 123 6.56 -13.55 7.89
CA ASN A 123 7.71 -14.45 7.98
C ASN A 123 7.34 -15.92 8.28
N ASP A 124 6.10 -16.22 8.67
CA ASP A 124 5.65 -17.58 8.93
C ASP A 124 4.49 -17.92 7.98
N THR A 125 4.80 -18.70 6.94
CA THR A 125 3.85 -19.52 6.16
C THR A 125 2.50 -18.88 5.81
N CYS A 126 2.38 -18.30 4.60
CA CYS A 126 1.13 -18.11 3.84
C CYS A 126 -0.17 -18.17 4.67
N TYR A 127 -0.52 -17.10 5.38
CA TYR A 127 -1.88 -16.96 5.88
C TYR A 127 -2.76 -16.59 4.68
N CYS A 128 -3.49 -17.56 4.13
CA CYS A 128 -4.56 -17.29 3.18
C CYS A 128 -5.59 -16.41 3.89
N MET A 129 -5.75 -15.16 3.46
CA MET A 129 -6.95 -14.39 3.78
C MET A 129 -8.14 -15.21 3.30
N LYS A 130 -8.87 -15.84 4.24
CA LYS A 130 -10.08 -16.59 3.94
C LYS A 130 -11.11 -15.58 3.43
N GLY A 131 -11.20 -15.46 2.11
CA GLY A 131 -12.32 -14.79 1.46
C GLY A 131 -13.59 -15.55 1.81
N SER A 132 -14.43 -14.98 2.67
CA SER A 132 -15.82 -15.41 2.76
C SER A 132 -16.47 -15.13 1.42
N ARG A 133 -16.94 -16.20 0.77
CA ARG A 133 -17.92 -16.10 -0.31
C ARG A 133 -19.25 -15.60 0.23
#